data_AF-A0A9E5V5E9-F1
#
_entry.id   AF-A0A9E5V5E9-F1
#
_cell.length_a   1.000
_cell.length_b   1.000
_cell.length_c   1.000
_cell.angle_alpha   90.00
_cell.angle_beta   90.00
_cell.angle_gamma   90.00
#
_symmetry.space_group_name_H-M   'P 1'
#
loop_
_entity.id
_entity.type
_entity.pdbx_description
1 polymer ?
#
loop_
_entity_poly.entity_id
_entity_poly.type
_entity_poly.pdbx_seq_one_letter_code
_entity_poly.pdbx_strand_id
1 'polypeptide(L)' 'MTTNWQETLVEKQVTYALNLNGQIVLIENVPARVNEETGEQFFSPSTVERLQQTILDREEP' A
#
# COMPACT_ATOMS: atom_id res chain seq x y z
N MET A 1 -4.94 -23.76 22.51
CA MET A 1 -3.61 -23.30 22.03
C MET A 1 -3.82 -21.91 21.43
N THR A 2 -3.59 -20.85 22.21
CA THR A 2 -3.58 -19.48 21.67
C THR A 2 -2.20 -19.25 21.10
N THR A 3 -2.04 -19.47 19.80
CA THR A 3 -0.78 -19.25 19.11
C THR A 3 -0.57 -17.74 19.06
N ASN A 4 0.39 -17.23 19.85
CA ASN A 4 0.76 -15.82 19.87
C ASN A 4 1.59 -15.53 18.61
N TRP A 5 0.93 -15.43 17.45
CA TRP A 5 1.57 -15.02 16.20
C TRP A 5 1.91 -13.55 16.32
N GLN A 6 3.16 -13.25 16.67
CA GLN A 6 3.71 -11.90 16.53
C GLN A 6 3.96 -11.66 15.05
N GLU A 7 2.94 -11.16 14.36
CA GLU A 7 3.09 -10.70 12.98
C GLU A 7 4.18 -9.62 12.94
N THR A 8 5.31 -9.96 12.32
CA THR A 8 6.42 -9.02 12.15
C THR A 8 6.15 -8.19 10.91
N LEU A 9 5.64 -6.99 11.13
CA LEU A 9 5.45 -6.01 10.07
C LEU A 9 6.73 -5.19 9.90
N VAL A 10 7.23 -5.10 8.67
CA VAL A 10 8.41 -4.30 8.31
C VAL A 10 8.01 -3.07 7.50
N GLU A 11 8.63 -1.94 7.77
CA GLU A 11 8.42 -0.72 6.98
C GLU A 11 9.14 -0.83 5.63
N LYS A 12 8.41 -0.66 4.54
CA LYS A 12 8.92 -0.75 3.16
C LYS A 12 8.29 0.30 2.26
N GLN A 13 9.01 0.59 1.19
CA GLN A 13 8.49 1.29 0.03
C GLN A 13 8.03 0.25 -0.99
N VAL A 14 6.74 0.27 -1.33
CA VAL A 14 6.12 -0.71 -2.23
C VAL A 14 5.59 -0.03 -3.49
N THR A 15 5.34 -0.84 -4.52
CA THR A 15 4.60 -0.41 -5.72
C THR A 15 3.12 -0.71 -5.50
N TYR A 16 2.29 0.33 -5.44
CA TYR A 16 0.84 0.23 -5.36
C TYR A 16 0.25 0.11 -6.76
N ALA A 17 -0.33 -1.05 -7.05
CA ALA A 17 -0.96 -1.34 -8.33
C ALA A 17 -2.49 -1.31 -8.19
N LEU A 18 -3.13 -0.56 -9.08
CA LEU A 18 -4.56 -0.35 -9.07
C LEU A 18 -5.10 -0.46 -10.49
N ASN A 19 -6.21 -1.17 -10.67
CA ASN A 19 -6.97 -1.16 -11.91
C ASN A 19 -8.12 -0.15 -11.81
N LEU A 20 -8.07 0.90 -12.64
CA LEU A 20 -9.12 1.91 -12.77
C LEU A 20 -9.63 1.92 -14.20
N ASN A 21 -10.92 1.61 -14.37
CA ASN A 21 -11.59 1.72 -15.67
C ASN A 21 -10.83 0.99 -16.82
N GLY A 22 -10.22 -0.16 -16.51
CA GLY A 22 -9.45 -0.95 -17.48
C GLY A 22 -8.01 -0.45 -17.72
N GLN A 23 -7.57 0.60 -17.02
CA GLN A 23 -6.19 1.07 -17.00
C GLN A 23 -5.49 0.64 -15.72
N ILE A 24 -4.24 0.21 -15.83
CA ILE A 24 -3.40 -0.12 -14.68
C ILE A 24 -2.60 1.12 -14.31
N VAL A 25 -2.79 1.60 -13.08
CA VAL A 25 -2.00 2.67 -12.47
C VAL A 25 -1.00 2.02 -11.52
N LEU A 26 0.27 2.37 -11.67
CA LEU A 26 1.36 1.95 -10.80
C LEU A 26 1.91 3.19 -10.10
N ILE A 27 1.85 3.21 -8.77
CA ILE A 27 2.44 4.26 -7.95
C ILE A 27 3.60 3.65 -7.19
N GLU A 28 4.80 4.14 -7.46
CA GLU A 28 6.03 3.64 -6.84
C GLU A 28 6.32 4.38 -5.52
N ASN A 29 7.16 3.79 -4.68
CA ASN A 29 7.63 4.39 -3.44
C ASN A 29 6.49 4.77 -2.48
N VAL A 30 5.50 3.88 -2.35
CA VAL A 30 4.42 4.05 -1.39
C VAL A 30 4.85 3.47 -0.04
N PRO A 31 4.84 4.26 1.05
CA PRO A 31 5.19 3.74 2.37
C PRO A 31 4.11 2.79 2.87
N ALA A 32 4.51 1.57 3.22
CA ALA A 32 3.64 0.53 3.76
C ALA A 32 4.34 -0.24 4.87
N ARG A 33 3.55 -0.82 5.76
CA ARG A 33 3.98 -1.89 6.65
C ARG A 33 3.64 -3.21 5.98
N VAL A 34 4.63 -4.09 5.80
CA VAL A 34 4.48 -5.33 5.04
C VAL A 34 4.69 -6.52 5.96
N ASN A 35 3.79 -7.49 5.93
CA ASN A 35 4.06 -8.81 6.47
C ASN A 35 4.87 -9.59 5.42
N GLU A 36 6.14 -9.90 5.69
CA GLU A 36 7.00 -10.57 4.70
C GLU A 36 6.62 -12.04 4.45
N GLU A 37 5.90 -12.67 5.38
CA GLU A 37 5.49 -14.06 5.26
C GLU A 37 4.25 -14.19 4.36
N THR A 38 3.26 -13.32 4.56
CA THR A 38 1.98 -13.37 3.83
C THR A 38 1.97 -12.48 2.59
N GLY A 39 2.85 -11.47 2.54
CA GLY A 39 2.85 -10.43 1.52
C GLY A 39 1.79 -9.34 1.74
N GLU A 40 1.05 -9.36 2.85
CA GLU A 40 0.05 -8.35 3.16
C GLU A 40 0.69 -6.97 3.35
N GLN A 41 0.04 -5.94 2.79
CA GLN A 41 0.51 -4.57 2.82
C GLN A 41 -0.51 -3.70 3.54
N PHE A 42 -0.05 -2.99 4.56
CA PHE A 42 -0.86 -2.11 5.39
C PHE A 42 -0.44 -0.66 5.14
N PHE A 43 -1.41 0.16 4.75
CA PHE A 43 -1.21 1.58 4.47
C PHE A 43 -1.82 2.42 5.58
N SER A 44 -1.19 3.55 5.89
CA SER A 44 -1.77 4.52 6.81
C SER A 44 -2.95 5.27 6.15
N PRO A 45 -3.92 5.79 6.91
CA PRO A 45 -5.01 6.57 6.34
C PRO A 45 -4.52 7.73 5.47
N SER A 46 -3.51 8.48 5.93
CA SER A 46 -2.93 9.60 5.18
C SER A 46 -2.25 9.16 3.88
N THR A 47 -1.61 7.98 3.88
CA THR A 47 -1.08 7.38 2.65
C THR A 47 -2.20 7.12 1.64
N VAL A 48 -3.30 6.50 2.09
CA VAL A 48 -4.45 6.18 1.23
C VAL A 48 -5.12 7.44 0.68
N GLU A 49 -5.28 8.48 1.52
CA GLU A 49 -5.82 9.78 1.09
C GLU A 49 -4.95 10.40 0.00
N ARG A 50 -3.62 10.42 0.17
CA ARG A 50 -2.70 10.96 -0.84
C ARG A 50 -2.76 10.16 -2.14
N LEU A 51 -2.79 8.83 -2.08
CA LEU A 51 -2.94 7.99 -3.29
C LEU A 51 -4.23 8.35 -4.04
N GLN A 52 -5.36 8.48 -3.33
CA GLN A 52 -6.63 8.84 -3.95
C GLN A 52 -6.59 10.24 -4.58
N GLN A 53 -5.98 11.23 -3.92
CA GLN A 53 -5.81 12.57 -4.49
C GLN A 53 -4.97 12.54 -5.78
N THR A 54 -3.80 11.90 -5.77
CA THR A 54 -2.96 11.70 -6.96
C THR A 54 -3.73 11.06 -8.12
N ILE A 55 -4.54 10.05 -7.82
CA ILE A 55 -5.34 9.33 -8.82
C ILE A 55 -6.48 10.19 -9.38
N LEU A 56 -7.18 10.94 -8.52
CA LEU A 56 -8.38 11.69 -8.89
C LEU A 56 -8.04 13.02 -9.58
N ASP A 57 -7.08 13.76 -9.05
CA ASP A 57 -6.66 15.06 -9.58
C ASP A 57 -5.65 14.94 -10.74
N ARG A 58 -5.12 13.73 -10.99
CA ARG A 58 -4.01 13.49 -11.95
C ARG A 58 -2.78 14.36 -11.69
N GLU A 59 -2.64 14.88 -10.48
CA GLU A 59 -1.44 15.57 -10.04
C GLU A 59 -0.37 14.55 -9.69
N GLU A 60 0.87 14.80 -10.12
CA GLU A 60 2.00 13.96 -9.76
C GLU A 60 2.17 13.94 -8.22
N PRO A 61 2.35 12.74 -7.61
CA PRO A 61 2.30 12.55 -6.17
C PRO A 61 3.38 13.33 -5.41
#